data_AF-A0A2S6UPD1-F1
#
_entry.id   AF-A0A2S6UPD1-F1
#
_cell.length_a   1.000
_cell.length_b   1.000
_cell.length_c   1.000
_cell.angle_alpha   90.00
_cell.angle_beta   90.00
_cell.angle_gamma   90.00
#
_symmetry.space_group_name_H-M   'P 1'
#
loop_
_entity.id
_entity.type
_entity.pdbx_description
1 polymer ?
#
loop_
_entity_poly.entity_id
_entity_poly.type
_entity_poly.pdbx_seq_one_letter_code
_entity_poly.pdbx_strand_id
1 'polypeptide(L)'
;MKILIVESRFYSEISDQLLLGVKRELDSKKILFEVVSVPGALEIAQAMNIIISKDIQLGKEVGFDGFIALGCVIRGETSHYD
;
A
#
# COMPACT_ATOMS: atom_id res chain seq x y z
N MET A 1 8.44 6.05 13.98
CA MET A 1 8.33 5.69 12.56
C MET A 1 7.32 4.55 12.40
N LYS A 2 6.20 4.85 11.77
CA LYS A 2 5.12 3.94 11.43
C LYS A 2 4.77 4.10 9.95
N ILE A 3 4.72 2.99 9.22
CA ILE A 3 4.52 2.99 7.77
C ILE A 3 3.15 2.42 7.42
N LEU A 4 2.43 3.07 6.51
CA LEU A 4 1.24 2.47 5.90
C LEU A 4 1.64 1.77 4.60
N ILE A 5 1.35 0.48 4.51
CA ILE A 5 1.48 -0.30 3.28
C ILE A 5 0.10 -0.42 2.66
N VAL A 6 -0.05 0.00 1.41
CA VAL A 6 -1.27 -0.23 0.63
C VAL A 6 -0.92 -1.12 -0.55
N GLU A 7 -1.50 -2.32 -0.59
CA GLU A 7 -1.23 -3.31 -1.64
C GLU A 7 -2.44 -3.59 -2.52
N SER A 8 -2.23 -3.64 -3.83
CA SER A 8 -3.19 -4.23 -4.75
C SER A 8 -3.02 -5.74 -4.83
N ARG A 9 -4.14 -6.48 -4.87
CA ARG A 9 -4.15 -7.95 -4.86
C ARG A 9 -4.66 -8.57 -6.15
N PHE A 10 -4.48 -7.90 -7.29
CA PHE A 10 -4.87 -8.44 -8.60
C PHE A 10 -4.09 -9.72 -8.95
N TYR A 11 -2.78 -9.75 -8.64
CA TYR A 11 -1.92 -10.93 -8.77
C TYR A 11 -1.45 -11.40 -7.40
N SER A 12 -2.27 -12.18 -6.69
CA SER A 12 -2.07 -12.50 -5.27
C SER A 12 -0.69 -13.08 -4.94
N GLU A 13 -0.18 -14.01 -5.75
CA GLU A 13 1.14 -14.62 -5.52
C GLU A 13 2.28 -13.59 -5.60
N ILE A 14 2.21 -12.66 -6.56
CA ILE A 14 3.20 -11.59 -6.71
C ILE A 14 3.06 -10.60 -5.55
N SER A 15 1.84 -10.20 -5.21
CA SER A 15 1.56 -9.31 -4.08
C SER A 15 2.10 -9.89 -2.76
N ASP A 16 1.94 -11.18 -2.53
CA ASP A 16 2.46 -11.85 -1.33
C ASP A 16 4.00 -11.81 -1.26
N GLN A 17 4.69 -11.99 -2.39
CA GLN A 17 6.16 -11.88 -2.43
C GLN A 17 6.64 -10.44 -2.24
N LEU A 18 5.97 -9.46 -2.86
CA LEU A 18 6.26 -8.04 -2.66
C LEU A 18 6.08 -7.65 -1.18
N LEU A 19 4.94 -8.03 -0.59
CA LEU A 19 4.63 -7.76 0.81
C LEU A 19 5.61 -8.46 1.75
N LEU A 20 6.01 -9.70 1.46
CA LEU A 20 7.01 -10.43 2.25
C LEU A 20 8.36 -9.71 2.26
N GLY A 21 8.81 -9.18 1.11
CA GLY A 21 10.03 -8.41 1.01
C GLY A 21 9.99 -7.14 1.87
N VAL A 22 8.89 -6.38 1.78
CA VAL A 22 8.70 -5.17 2.58
C VAL A 22 8.65 -5.47 4.07
N LYS A 23 7.87 -6.47 4.48
CA LYS A 23 7.74 -6.88 5.90
C LYS A 23 9.10 -7.24 6.48
N ARG A 24 9.89 -8.08 5.77
CA ARG A 24 11.24 -8.45 6.20
C ARG A 24 12.15 -7.24 6.43
N GLU A 25 12.12 -6.28 5.53
CA GLU A 25 12.94 -5.07 5.63
C GLU A 25 12.51 -4.20 6.83
N LEU A 26 11.21 -3.96 6.99
CA LEU A 26 10.68 -3.16 8.09
C LEU A 26 10.89 -3.84 9.45
N ASP A 27 10.68 -5.15 9.53
CA ASP A 27 10.90 -5.96 10.73
C ASP A 27 12.38 -5.93 11.14
N SER A 28 13.32 -6.03 10.19
CA SER A 28 14.76 -5.97 10.47
C SER A 28 15.18 -4.65 11.14
N LYS A 29 14.43 -3.58 10.86
CA LYS A 29 14.62 -2.23 11.40
C LYS A 29 13.69 -1.91 12.58
N LYS A 30 12.85 -2.86 13.00
CA LYS A 30 11.83 -2.70 14.06
C LYS A 30 10.86 -1.54 13.80
N ILE A 31 10.51 -1.32 12.54
CA ILE A 31 9.57 -0.29 12.11
C ILE A 31 8.15 -0.84 12.20
N LEU A 32 7.24 -0.10 12.85
CA LEU A 32 5.83 -0.47 12.89
C LEU A 32 5.19 -0.25 11.52
N PHE A 33 4.26 -1.11 11.12
CA PHE A 33 3.50 -0.91 9.90
C PHE A 33 2.09 -1.46 9.98
N GLU A 34 1.21 -0.93 9.14
CA GLU A 34 -0.13 -1.45 8.88
C GLU A 34 -0.26 -1.81 7.40
N VAL A 35 -1.12 -2.78 7.08
CA VAL A 35 -1.36 -3.23 5.71
C VAL A 35 -2.83 -3.05 5.39
N VAL A 36 -3.10 -2.38 4.27
CA VAL A 36 -4.43 -2.24 3.67
C VAL A 36 -4.40 -2.83 2.28
N SER A 37 -5.37 -3.70 1.97
CA SER A 37 -5.47 -4.33 0.65
C SER A 37 -6.58 -3.69 -0.18
N VAL A 38 -6.30 -3.49 -1.46
CA VAL A 38 -7.24 -2.96 -2.47
C VAL A 38 -7.30 -3.91 -3.68
N PRO A 39 -8.38 -3.88 -4.50
CA PRO A 39 -8.53 -4.81 -5.61
C PRO A 39 -7.48 -4.62 -6.71
N GLY A 40 -7.15 -3.37 -7.08
CA GLY A 40 -6.24 -3.05 -8.19
C GLY A 40 -5.28 -1.90 -7.86
N ALA A 41 -4.35 -1.64 -8.77
CA ALA A 41 -3.32 -0.62 -8.57
C ALA A 41 -3.89 0.81 -8.59
N LEU A 42 -4.98 1.04 -9.34
CA LEU A 42 -5.63 2.34 -9.46
C LEU A 42 -6.28 2.78 -8.13
N GLU A 43 -6.70 1.84 -7.29
CA GLU A 43 -7.33 2.14 -6.02
C GLU A 43 -6.34 2.54 -4.92
N ILE A 44 -5.03 2.30 -5.10
CA ILE A 44 -4.00 2.53 -4.07
C ILE A 44 -3.99 3.99 -3.61
N ALA A 45 -3.93 4.93 -4.55
CA ALA A 45 -3.88 6.36 -4.23
C ALA A 45 -5.15 6.84 -3.50
N GLN A 46 -6.32 6.34 -3.93
CA GLN A 46 -7.59 6.70 -3.31
C GLN A 46 -7.71 6.11 -1.90
N ALA A 47 -7.25 4.88 -1.68
CA ALA A 47 -7.24 4.26 -0.36
C ALA A 47 -6.32 5.02 0.62
N MET A 48 -5.12 5.42 0.17
CA MET A 48 -4.24 6.28 0.97
C MET A 48 -4.91 7.60 1.33
N ASN A 49 -5.55 8.26 0.36
CA ASN A 49 -6.25 9.53 0.58
C ASN A 49 -7.39 9.39 1.60
N ILE A 50 -8.20 8.34 1.51
CA ILE A 50 -9.29 8.08 2.47
C ILE A 50 -8.74 7.95 3.90
N ILE A 51 -7.62 7.24 4.08
CA ILE A 51 -7.01 7.03 5.40
C ILE A 51 -6.45 8.34 5.95
N ILE A 52 -5.72 9.10 5.13
CA ILE A 52 -5.13 10.38 5.52
C ILE A 52 -6.20 11.45 5.80
N SER A 53 -7.19 11.58 4.90
CA SER A 53 -8.23 12.60 5.00
C SER A 53 -9.11 12.43 6.23
N LYS A 54 -9.34 11.20 6.69
CA LYS A 54 -10.07 10.92 7.92
C LYS A 54 -9.42 11.56 9.15
N ASP A 55 -8.10 11.44 9.29
CA ASP A 55 -7.38 12.05 10.42
C ASP A 55 -7.39 13.58 10.31
N ILE A 56 -7.16 14.11 9.11
CA ILE A 56 -7.18 15.56 8.84
C ILE A 56 -8.56 16.16 9.17
N GLN A 57 -9.66 15.53 8.72
CA GLN A 57 -11.03 16.00 8.98
C GLN A 57 -11.38 16.00 10.47
N LEU A 58 -10.79 15.11 11.25
CA LEU A 58 -10.95 15.04 12.70
C LEU A 58 -9.98 15.96 13.47
N GLY A 59 -9.17 16.76 12.76
CA GLY A 59 -8.17 17.64 13.37
C GLY A 59 -7.02 16.87 14.05
N LYS A 60 -6.76 15.63 13.63
CA LYS A 60 -5.69 14.77 14.17
C LYS A 60 -4.47 14.80 13.25
N GLU A 61 -3.31 14.56 13.84
CA GLU A 61 -2.11 14.27 13.05
C GLU A 61 -2.28 12.95 12.30
N VAL A 62 -1.72 12.88 11.08
CA VAL A 62 -1.69 11.65 10.29
C VAL A 62 -0.85 10.63 11.03
N GLY A 63 -1.43 9.48 11.37
CA GLY A 63 -0.77 8.46 12.21
C GLY A 63 0.38 7.70 11.56
N PHE A 64 0.90 8.15 10.41
CA PHE A 64 1.93 7.48 9.63
C PHE A 64 3.03 8.45 9.20
N ASP A 65 4.27 8.01 9.31
CA ASP A 65 5.48 8.76 8.91
C ASP A 65 5.84 8.55 7.43
N GLY A 66 5.19 7.58 6.76
CA GLY A 66 5.46 7.26 5.36
C GLY A 66 4.53 6.18 4.81
N PHE A 67 4.58 6.02 3.49
CA PHE A 67 3.70 5.14 2.73
C PHE A 67 4.50 4.25 1.80
N ILE A 68 4.07 3.00 1.64
CA ILE A 68 4.57 2.07 0.63
C ILE A 68 3.38 1.61 -0.21
N ALA A 69 3.40 1.95 -1.50
CA ALA A 69 2.44 1.46 -2.49
C ALA A 69 2.98 0.18 -3.14
N LEU A 70 2.25 -0.92 -3.04
CA LEU A 70 2.58 -2.18 -3.69
C LEU A 70 1.52 -2.52 -4.72
N GLY A 71 1.94 -2.74 -5.96
CA GLY A 71 1.06 -3.22 -7.01
C GLY A 71 1.85 -3.88 -8.12
N CYS A 72 1.21 -4.81 -8.81
CA CYS A 72 1.77 -5.47 -9.97
C CYS A 72 0.85 -5.25 -11.17
N VAL A 73 1.42 -4.72 -12.25
CA VAL A 73 0.76 -4.56 -13.53
C VAL A 73 1.60 -5.30 -14.55
N ILE A 74 0.99 -6.27 -15.24
CA ILE A 74 1.63 -7.07 -16.28
C ILE A 74 1.01 -6.67 -17.60
N ARG A 75 1.84 -6.32 -18.58
CA ARG A 75 1.41 -5.94 -19.93
C ARG A 75 0.69 -7.12 -20.59
N GLY A 76 -0.60 -6.92 -20.88
CA GLY A 76 -1.42 -7.85 -21.64
C GLY A 76 -1.60 -7.42 -23.10
N GLU A 77 -2.68 -7.89 -23.72
CA GLU A 77 -3.02 -7.61 -25.13
C GLU A 77 -3.75 -6.27 -25.33
N THR A 78 -4.34 -5.70 -24.27
CA THR A 78 -5.08 -4.43 -24.32
C THR A 78 -4.28 -3.30 -23.68
N SER A 79 -4.64 -2.04 -23.94
CA SER A 79 -4.00 -0.86 -23.34
C SER A 79 -4.39 -0.59 -21.88
N HIS A 80 -5.03 -1.55 -21.19
CA HIS A 80 -5.51 -1.37 -19.81
C HIS A 80 -4.39 -1.33 -18.75
N TYR A 81 -3.14 -1.60 -19.15
CA TYR A 81 -1.97 -1.56 -18.28
C TYR A 81 -1.27 -0.21 -18.24
N ASP A 82 -1.56 0.69 -19.20
CA ASP A 82 -0.95 2.01 -19.34
C ASP A 82 -1.60 3.04 -18.39
#